data_AF-A0AAU3RB48-F1
#
_entry.id   AF-A0AAU3RB48-F1
#
_cell.length_a   1.000
_cell.length_b   1.000
_cell.length_c   1.000
_cell.angle_alpha   90.00
_cell.angle_beta   90.00
_cell.angle_gamma   90.00
#
_symmetry.space_group_name_H-M   'P 1'
#
loop_
_entity.id
_entity.type
_entity.pdbx_description
1 polymer ?
#
loop_
_entity_poly.entity_id
_entity_poly.type
_entity_poly.pdbx_seq_one_letter_code
_entity_poly.pdbx_strand_id
1 'polypeptide(L)'
;MGTMPRTARYAAHTLLAALALTGCSSSAPPSAAGSASPSNPAPPSPVQVCTSLVSYWAKETLLGTKWSGLDWEQKGLSNAQYEIHEAAVAAGRAEERTAGRAKALELIDRFVAQRCADEGGATRSSENWRPPT
;
A
#
# COMPACT_ATOMS: atom_id res chain seq x y z
N MET A 1 -41.45 -5.00 -25.32
CA MET A 1 -41.18 -6.16 -26.22
C MET A 1 -39.67 -6.15 -26.46
N GLY A 2 -38.84 -7.10 -26.06
CA GLY A 2 -39.06 -8.38 -25.41
C GLY A 2 -37.91 -8.75 -24.49
N THR A 3 -38.24 -9.62 -23.54
CA THR A 3 -37.36 -10.38 -22.65
C THR A 3 -36.51 -11.38 -23.44
N MET A 4 -35.27 -11.66 -22.99
CA MET A 4 -35.00 -12.94 -22.33
C MET A 4 -33.62 -13.00 -21.63
N PRO A 5 -33.54 -13.82 -20.56
CA PRO A 5 -32.43 -13.88 -19.60
C PRO A 5 -31.38 -14.94 -19.99
N ARG A 6 -30.15 -14.83 -19.46
CA ARG A 6 -29.23 -15.97 -19.36
C ARG A 6 -28.97 -16.31 -17.90
N THR A 7 -29.73 -17.26 -17.41
CA THR A 7 -29.35 -18.11 -16.28
C THR A 7 -28.26 -19.09 -16.69
N ALA A 8 -27.16 -19.16 -15.94
CA ALA A 8 -26.32 -20.35 -15.86
C ALA A 8 -25.75 -20.40 -14.42
N ARG A 9 -26.45 -21.09 -13.53
CA ARG A 9 -26.17 -22.47 -13.10
C ARG A 9 -24.92 -22.55 -12.19
N TYR A 10 -25.24 -22.64 -10.90
CA TYR A 10 -24.41 -23.09 -9.79
C TYR A 10 -23.50 -24.27 -10.15
N ALA A 11 -22.24 -24.19 -9.70
CA ALA A 11 -21.43 -25.36 -9.40
C ALA A 11 -20.68 -25.09 -8.11
N ALA A 12 -21.30 -25.50 -6.99
CA ALA A 12 -20.65 -25.58 -5.71
C ALA A 12 -19.69 -26.79 -5.74
N HIS A 13 -18.38 -26.54 -5.69
CA HIS A 13 -17.39 -27.59 -5.54
C HIS A 13 -16.95 -27.67 -4.08
N THR A 14 -17.68 -28.48 -3.30
CA THR A 14 -17.19 -28.99 -2.02
C THR A 14 -16.24 -30.15 -2.28
N LEU A 15 -14.95 -29.97 -2.00
CA LEU A 15 -13.99 -31.06 -1.89
C LEU A 15 -13.34 -30.98 -0.51
N LEU A 16 -13.93 -31.73 0.42
CA LEU A 16 -13.32 -32.16 1.67
C LEU A 16 -12.33 -33.28 1.35
N ALA A 17 -11.05 -33.07 1.66
CA ALA A 17 -10.07 -34.14 1.79
C ALA A 17 -9.22 -33.87 3.03
N ALA A 18 -9.61 -34.50 4.13
CA ALA A 18 -8.79 -34.62 5.33
C ALA A 18 -7.62 -35.56 5.03
N LEU A 19 -6.38 -35.05 5.09
CA LEU A 19 -5.20 -35.90 5.11
C LEU A 19 -4.80 -36.17 6.56
N ALA A 20 -4.77 -37.46 6.89
CA ALA A 20 -4.39 -38.00 8.17
C ALA A 20 -2.94 -37.68 8.54
N LEU A 21 -2.73 -37.28 9.80
CA LEU A 21 -1.43 -37.24 10.45
C LEU A 21 -0.93 -38.68 10.70
N THR A 22 0.14 -39.05 10.01
CA THR A 22 1.10 -40.09 10.44
C THR A 22 2.42 -39.34 10.68
N GLY A 23 3.21 -39.52 11.73
CA GLY A 23 3.42 -40.59 12.69
C GLY A 23 4.93 -40.52 12.98
N CYS A 24 5.29 -40.21 14.23
CA CYS A 24 6.65 -39.85 14.68
C CYS A 24 7.74 -40.85 14.26
N SER A 25 8.80 -40.36 13.63
CA SER A 25 10.12 -41.00 13.66
C SER A 25 11.05 -40.15 14.53
N SER A 26 11.34 -40.67 15.72
CA SER A 26 12.27 -40.08 16.67
C SER A 26 13.69 -40.54 16.34
N SER A 27 14.34 -39.85 15.41
CA SER A 27 15.79 -39.91 15.24
C SER A 27 16.35 -38.58 15.71
N ALA A 28 17.04 -38.58 16.86
CA ALA A 28 17.66 -37.38 17.39
C ALA A 28 18.73 -36.87 16.40
N PRO A 29 18.57 -35.68 15.78
CA PRO A 29 19.63 -35.09 14.99
C PRO A 29 20.78 -34.68 15.91
N PRO A 30 22.04 -34.69 15.43
CA PRO A 30 23.16 -34.15 16.20
C PRO A 30 22.85 -32.71 16.60
N SER A 31 23.24 -32.31 17.81
CA SER A 31 23.00 -30.97 18.35
C SER A 31 23.44 -29.92 17.33
N ALA A 32 22.47 -29.33 16.64
CA ALA A 32 22.71 -28.23 15.74
C ALA A 32 23.27 -27.09 16.59
N ALA A 33 24.53 -26.74 16.35
CA ALA A 33 25.12 -25.50 16.85
C ALA A 33 24.11 -24.38 16.57
N GLY A 34 23.76 -23.62 17.62
CA GLY A 34 22.59 -22.76 17.68
C GLY A 34 22.28 -22.05 16.36
N SER A 35 21.25 -22.54 15.67
CA SER A 35 20.64 -21.83 14.55
C SER A 35 20.09 -20.52 15.11
N ALA A 36 20.80 -19.41 14.86
CA ALA A 36 20.24 -18.09 15.06
C ALA A 36 18.94 -18.03 14.25
N SER A 37 17.80 -17.92 14.94
CA SER A 37 16.52 -17.78 14.25
C SER A 37 16.60 -16.55 13.35
N PRO A 38 16.21 -16.65 12.07
CA PRO A 38 16.18 -15.49 11.19
C PRO A 38 15.29 -14.41 11.83
N SER A 39 15.86 -13.22 12.04
CA SER A 39 15.13 -12.09 12.57
C SER A 39 14.09 -11.65 11.53
N ASN A 40 12.81 -11.68 11.90
CA ASN A 40 11.75 -11.21 11.01
C ASN A 40 11.87 -9.67 10.87
N PRO A 41 11.70 -9.10 9.66
CA PRO A 41 11.69 -7.66 9.49
C PRO A 41 10.59 -7.03 10.35
N ALA A 42 10.88 -5.91 11.01
CA ALA A 42 9.85 -5.12 11.68
C ALA A 42 8.86 -4.55 10.65
N PRO A 43 7.58 -4.41 11.00
CA PRO A 43 6.60 -3.77 10.12
C PRO A 43 6.97 -2.29 9.87
N PRO A 44 6.59 -1.73 8.70
CA PRO A 44 6.85 -0.34 8.41
C PRO A 44 6.10 0.59 9.38
N SER A 45 6.72 1.70 9.75
CA SER A 45 6.09 2.74 10.56
C SER A 45 5.00 3.48 9.76
N PRO A 46 4.04 4.15 10.43
CA PRO A 46 3.04 4.96 9.73
C PRO A 46 3.64 6.02 8.79
N VAL A 47 4.76 6.63 9.19
CA VAL A 47 5.49 7.59 8.36
C VAL A 47 6.06 6.93 7.09
N GLN A 48 6.60 5.71 7.20
CA GLN A 48 7.10 4.95 6.06
C GLN A 48 5.98 4.55 5.10
N VAL A 49 4.84 4.09 5.63
CA VAL A 49 3.65 3.77 4.84
C VAL A 49 3.16 5.02 4.09
N CYS A 50 2.94 6.12 4.80
CA CYS A 50 2.53 7.40 4.20
C CYS A 50 3.49 7.84 3.09
N THR A 51 4.80 7.85 3.37
CA THR A 51 5.80 8.34 2.42
C THR A 51 5.81 7.50 1.15
N SER A 52 5.83 6.17 1.29
CA SER A 52 5.85 5.27 0.13
C SER A 52 4.58 5.37 -0.72
N LEU A 53 3.41 5.40 -0.08
CA LEU A 53 2.12 5.39 -0.76
C LEU A 53 1.83 6.73 -1.45
N VAL A 54 2.01 7.84 -0.74
CA VAL A 54 1.72 9.17 -1.26
C VAL A 54 2.72 9.57 -2.35
N SER A 55 4.03 9.30 -2.18
CA SER A 55 5.02 9.59 -3.23
C SER A 55 4.77 8.78 -4.48
N TYR A 56 4.40 7.50 -4.35
CA TYR A 56 4.07 6.67 -5.51
C TYR A 56 2.91 7.27 -6.31
N TRP A 57 1.78 7.55 -5.66
CA TRP A 57 0.60 8.07 -6.35
C TRP A 57 0.78 9.49 -6.89
N ALA A 58 1.53 10.34 -6.19
CA ALA A 58 1.85 11.68 -6.67
C ALA A 58 2.73 11.62 -7.94
N LYS A 59 3.71 10.71 -7.97
CA LYS A 59 4.55 10.49 -9.16
C LYS A 59 3.76 9.89 -10.32
N GLU A 60 2.91 8.90 -10.07
CA GLU A 60 2.02 8.35 -11.11
C GLU A 60 1.12 9.43 -11.71
N THR A 61 0.54 10.28 -10.85
CA THR A 61 -0.31 11.41 -11.26
C THR A 61 0.46 12.45 -12.08
N LEU A 62 1.72 12.75 -11.70
CA LEU A 62 2.59 13.63 -12.48
C LEU A 62 2.98 13.00 -13.83
N LEU A 63 3.19 11.68 -13.84
CA LEU A 63 3.54 10.91 -15.04
C LEU A 63 2.37 10.74 -16.01
N GLY A 64 1.13 10.91 -15.55
CA GLY A 64 -0.06 10.74 -16.38
C GLY A 64 -0.25 9.29 -16.83
N THR A 65 0.14 8.33 -15.98
CA THR A 65 -0.04 6.90 -16.28
C THR A 65 -1.52 6.52 -16.33
N LYS A 66 -1.83 5.32 -16.84
CA LYS A 66 -3.21 4.79 -16.91
C LYS A 66 -3.94 4.75 -15.56
N TRP A 67 -3.21 4.81 -14.44
CA TRP A 67 -3.78 4.76 -13.08
C TRP A 67 -3.95 6.13 -12.44
N SER A 68 -3.51 7.21 -13.09
CA SER A 68 -3.55 8.58 -12.53
C SER A 68 -4.96 9.01 -12.13
N GLY A 69 -5.96 8.57 -12.88
CA GLY A 69 -7.38 8.93 -12.70
C GLY A 69 -8.13 8.11 -11.65
N LEU A 70 -7.48 7.20 -10.92
CA LEU A 70 -8.12 6.52 -9.79
C LEU A 70 -8.47 7.54 -8.70
N ASP A 71 -9.62 7.35 -8.06
CA ASP A 71 -9.99 8.14 -6.90
C ASP A 71 -9.08 7.81 -5.70
N TRP A 72 -9.12 8.66 -4.67
CA TRP A 72 -8.21 8.54 -3.52
C TRP A 72 -8.50 7.31 -2.66
N GLU A 73 -9.75 6.84 -2.61
CA GLU A 73 -10.16 5.65 -1.86
C GLU A 73 -9.64 4.38 -2.55
N GLN A 74 -9.71 4.32 -3.87
CA GLN A 74 -9.14 3.25 -4.71
C GLN A 74 -7.61 3.18 -4.61
N LYS A 75 -6.96 4.34 -4.41
CA LYS A 75 -5.52 4.44 -4.14
C LYS A 75 -5.14 3.98 -2.73
N GLY A 76 -6.13 3.80 -1.84
CA GLY A 76 -5.93 3.41 -0.45
C GLY A 76 -5.38 4.54 0.43
N LEU A 77 -5.58 5.79 0.03
CA LEU A 77 -5.14 6.94 0.81
C LEU A 77 -6.12 7.21 1.95
N SER A 78 -5.61 7.65 3.10
CA SER A 78 -6.45 8.36 4.07
C SER A 78 -6.78 9.77 3.55
N ASN A 79 -7.76 10.46 4.15
CA ASN A 79 -8.07 11.85 3.81
C ASN A 79 -6.85 12.76 3.99
N ALA A 80 -6.12 12.61 5.10
CA ALA A 80 -4.92 13.40 5.35
C ALA A 80 -3.78 13.07 4.37
N GLN A 81 -3.63 11.81 3.97
CA GLN A 81 -2.68 11.42 2.93
C GLN A 81 -3.07 11.97 1.56
N TYR A 82 -4.37 12.05 1.25
CA TYR A 82 -4.87 12.66 0.03
C TYR A 82 -4.58 14.17 -0.02
N GLU A 83 -4.72 14.88 1.09
CA GLU A 83 -4.30 16.30 1.17
C GLU A 83 -2.80 16.48 0.85
N ILE A 84 -1.95 15.60 1.38
CA ILE A 84 -0.50 15.61 1.07
C ILE A 84 -0.27 15.27 -0.42
N HIS A 85 -0.99 14.29 -0.97
CA HIS A 85 -0.92 13.91 -2.38
C HIS A 85 -1.21 15.11 -3.29
N GLU A 86 -2.32 15.82 -3.09
CA GLU A 86 -2.69 16.96 -3.92
C GLU A 86 -1.65 18.08 -3.84
N ALA A 87 -1.15 18.37 -2.64
CA ALA A 87 -0.10 19.37 -2.44
C ALA A 87 1.22 18.96 -3.14
N ALA A 88 1.61 17.68 -3.06
CA ALA A 88 2.81 17.15 -3.70
C ALA A 88 2.70 17.20 -5.24
N VAL A 89 1.55 16.84 -5.80
CA VAL A 89 1.29 16.93 -7.26
C VAL A 89 1.35 18.38 -7.72
N ALA A 90 0.74 19.31 -6.97
CA ALA A 90 0.80 20.74 -7.28
C ALA A 90 2.24 21.27 -7.28
N ALA A 91 3.03 20.92 -6.24
CA ALA A 91 4.44 21.30 -6.14
C ALA A 91 5.29 20.67 -7.26
N GLY A 92 5.09 19.38 -7.54
CA GLY A 92 5.75 18.68 -8.63
C GLY A 92 5.46 19.29 -10.00
N ARG A 93 4.21 19.66 -10.29
CA ARG A 93 3.85 20.37 -11.53
C ARG A 93 4.47 21.75 -11.64
N ALA A 94 4.66 22.45 -10.53
CA ALA A 94 5.37 23.72 -10.51
C ALA A 94 6.85 23.53 -10.84
N GLU A 95 7.50 22.58 -10.17
CA GLU A 95 8.91 22.24 -10.39
C GLU A 95 9.16 21.70 -11.80
N GLU A 96 8.24 20.93 -12.35
CA GLU A 96 8.38 20.39 -13.70
C GLU A 96 8.48 21.52 -14.74
N ARG A 97 7.68 22.58 -14.57
CA ARG A 97 7.69 23.73 -15.49
C ARG A 97 8.99 24.52 -15.44
N THR A 98 9.72 24.49 -14.33
CA THR A 98 10.92 25.32 -14.10
C THR A 98 12.22 24.53 -14.26
N ALA A 99 12.25 23.29 -13.78
CA ALA A 99 13.46 22.47 -13.65
C ALA A 99 13.33 21.09 -14.31
N GLY A 100 12.17 20.80 -14.92
CA GLY A 100 11.92 19.58 -15.67
C GLY A 100 11.48 18.39 -14.82
N ARG A 101 11.04 17.34 -15.52
CA ARG A 101 10.39 16.17 -14.91
C ARG A 101 11.24 15.47 -13.84
N ALA A 102 12.53 15.29 -14.07
CA ALA A 102 13.39 14.59 -13.12
C ALA A 102 13.45 15.32 -11.76
N LYS A 103 13.59 16.65 -11.79
CA LYS A 103 13.59 17.47 -10.57
C LYS A 103 12.25 17.52 -9.87
N ALA A 104 11.16 17.50 -10.63
CA ALA A 104 9.82 17.36 -10.05
C ALA A 104 9.62 16.04 -9.29
N LEU A 105 10.10 14.91 -9.82
CA LEU A 105 10.02 13.61 -9.14
C LEU A 105 10.86 13.59 -7.85
N GLU A 106 12.08 14.12 -7.90
CA GLU A 106 12.93 14.26 -6.71
C GLU A 106 12.29 15.18 -5.66
N LEU A 107 11.63 16.27 -6.10
CA LEU A 107 10.93 17.19 -5.22
C LEU A 107 9.74 16.51 -4.54
N ILE A 108 8.94 15.74 -5.29
CA ILE A 108 7.81 14.99 -4.73
C ILE A 108 8.29 14.08 -3.60
N ASP A 109 9.37 13.32 -3.82
CA ASP A 109 9.89 12.39 -2.81
C ASP A 109 10.30 13.12 -1.51
N ARG A 110 11.01 14.25 -1.62
CA ARG A 110 11.40 15.04 -0.44
C ARG A 110 10.21 15.72 0.24
N PHE A 111 9.31 16.31 -0.55
CA PHE A 111 8.14 17.02 -0.05
C PHE A 111 7.23 16.09 0.75
N VAL A 112 6.92 14.92 0.19
CA VAL A 112 6.06 13.93 0.83
C VAL A 112 6.71 13.37 2.08
N ALA A 113 8.00 13.04 2.05
CA ALA A 113 8.71 12.54 3.22
C ALA A 113 8.63 13.53 4.39
N GLN A 114 8.84 14.82 4.14
CA GLN A 114 8.72 15.86 5.15
C GLN A 114 7.29 15.95 5.70
N ARG A 115 6.28 16.08 4.82
CA ARG A 115 4.88 16.24 5.24
C ARG A 115 4.34 15.03 5.99
N CYS A 116 4.69 13.82 5.56
CA CYS A 116 4.32 12.59 6.25
C CYS A 116 4.99 12.50 7.64
N ALA A 117 6.22 12.99 7.80
CA ALA A 117 6.88 13.04 9.11
C ALA A 117 6.20 14.06 10.04
N ASP A 118 5.90 15.26 9.53
CA ASP A 118 5.22 16.33 10.29
C ASP A 118 3.84 15.86 10.80
N GLU A 119 3.11 15.08 10.01
CA GLU A 119 1.76 14.60 10.31
C GLU A 119 1.75 13.22 11.00
N GLY A 120 2.90 12.70 11.42
CA GLY A 120 2.98 11.39 12.09
C GLY A 120 2.45 10.22 11.24
N GLY A 121 2.59 10.29 9.92
CA GLY A 121 2.07 9.31 8.96
C GLY A 121 0.68 9.61 8.41
N ALA A 122 0.08 10.75 8.78
CA ALA A 122 -1.17 11.24 8.21
C ALA A 122 -2.30 10.17 8.24
N THR A 123 -2.45 9.47 9.36
CA THR A 123 -3.32 8.28 9.47
C THR A 123 -4.82 8.59 9.55
N ARG A 124 -5.22 9.86 9.43
CA ARG A 124 -6.60 10.34 9.61
C ARG A 124 -7.46 10.11 8.35
N SER A 125 -8.49 9.27 8.48
CA SER A 125 -9.39 8.89 7.37
C SER A 125 -10.85 9.37 7.52
N SER A 126 -11.19 10.11 8.58
CA SER A 126 -12.52 10.72 8.74
C SER A 126 -12.49 11.85 9.77
N GLU A 127 -13.54 12.67 9.81
CA GLU A 127 -13.68 13.77 10.77
C GLU A 127 -13.72 13.29 12.24
N ASN A 128 -14.20 12.06 12.48
CA ASN A 128 -14.29 11.48 13.83
C ASN A 128 -13.11 10.56 14.17
N TRP A 129 -12.02 10.63 13.40
CA TRP A 129 -10.86 9.77 13.58
C TRP A 129 -10.11 10.06 14.89
N ARG A 130 -9.53 9.01 15.49
CA ARG A 130 -8.65 9.10 16.67
C ARG A 130 -7.31 8.40 16.40
N PRO A 131 -6.19 8.93 16.91
CA PRO A 131 -4.89 8.31 16.73
C PRO A 131 -4.80 6.93 17.39
N PRO A 132 -4.10 5.96 16.75
CA PRO A 132 -3.76 4.72 17.41
C PRO A 132 -2.83 5.01 18.60
N THR A 133 -3.10 4.33 19.72
CA THR A 133 -2.33 4.39 20.97
C THR A 133 -1.09 3.53 20.91
#